data_AF-A0A0F5PCF4-F1
#
_entry.id   AF-A0A0F5PCF4-F1
#
_cell.length_a   1.000
_cell.length_b   1.000
_cell.length_c   1.000
_cell.angle_alpha   90.00
_cell.angle_beta   90.00
_cell.angle_gamma   90.00
#
_symmetry.space_group_name_H-M   'P 1'
#
loop_
_entity.id
_entity.type
_entity.pdbx_description
1 polymer ?
#
loop_
_entity_poly.entity_id
_entity_poly.type
_entity_poly.pdbx_seq_one_letter_code
_entity_poly.pdbx_strand_id
1 'polypeptide(L)'
;MTEATILIDADSATVEKRNIAFSAIVDDDTLKFNLSIADFQQFGVENAKADPVGSVAAISRNLEDLIQIKARKNELLPTTKLAPL
;
A
#
# COMPACT_ATOMS: atom_id res chain seq x y z
N MET A 1 -19.54 11.74 -2.31
CA MET A 1 -18.87 10.58 -1.71
C MET A 1 -17.76 11.14 -0.86
N THR A 2 -17.74 10.82 0.43
CA THR A 2 -16.71 11.29 1.36
C THR A 2 -15.39 10.60 1.03
N GLU A 3 -14.26 11.31 1.15
CA GLU A 3 -12.95 10.67 1.05
C GLU A 3 -12.74 9.76 2.27
N ALA A 4 -12.14 8.58 2.07
CA ALA A 4 -11.86 7.69 3.18
C ALA A 4 -10.63 8.23 3.91
N THR A 5 -10.62 8.16 5.23
CA THR A 5 -9.44 8.52 6.02
C THR A 5 -8.42 7.40 5.89
N ILE A 6 -7.31 7.65 5.19
CA ILE A 6 -6.27 6.65 4.94
C ILE A 6 -4.99 7.06 5.67
N LEU A 7 -4.47 6.17 6.51
CA LEU A 7 -3.17 6.32 7.18
C LEU A 7 -2.32 5.09 6.90
N ILE A 8 -1.22 5.25 6.15
CA ILE A 8 -0.32 4.14 5.85
C ILE A 8 0.70 3.99 6.98
N ASP A 9 0.77 2.79 7.54
CA ASP A 9 1.79 2.39 8.50
C ASP A 9 2.99 1.80 7.75
N ALA A 10 3.93 2.66 7.37
CA ALA A 10 5.14 2.22 6.67
C ALA A 10 6.05 1.35 7.56
N ASP A 11 6.03 1.53 8.89
CA ASP A 11 6.87 0.75 9.82
C ASP A 11 6.43 -0.72 9.89
N SER A 12 5.16 -1.00 9.56
CA SER A 12 4.65 -2.36 9.39
C SER A 12 5.14 -3.07 8.11
N ALA A 13 5.88 -2.39 7.24
CA ALA A 13 6.29 -2.93 5.95
C ALA A 13 7.26 -4.11 6.10
N THR A 14 6.87 -5.26 5.57
CA THR A 14 7.63 -6.51 5.62
C THR A 14 7.71 -7.17 4.26
N VAL A 15 8.86 -7.75 3.94
CA VAL A 15 9.04 -8.50 2.69
C VAL A 15 8.39 -9.88 2.83
N GLU A 16 7.36 -10.13 2.04
CA GLU A 16 6.67 -11.42 1.94
C GLU A 16 6.86 -12.01 0.54
N LYS A 17 7.85 -12.91 0.40
CA LYS A 17 8.23 -13.55 -0.87
C LYS A 17 8.63 -12.53 -1.95
N ARG A 18 7.73 -12.23 -2.89
CA ARG A 18 7.93 -11.30 -4.01
C ARG A 18 7.19 -9.98 -3.81
N ASN A 19 6.59 -9.79 -2.65
CA ASN A 19 5.77 -8.64 -2.31
C ASN A 19 6.32 -7.95 -1.07
N ILE A 20 5.91 -6.71 -0.87
CA ILE A 20 6.02 -6.00 0.40
C ILE A 20 4.60 -5.89 0.93
N ALA A 21 4.39 -6.45 2.11
CA ALA A 21 3.15 -6.35 2.85
C ALA A 21 3.25 -5.21 3.86
N PHE A 22 2.20 -4.42 4.00
CA PHE A 22 2.12 -3.31 4.95
C PHE A 22 0.67 -3.12 5.39
N SER A 23 0.47 -2.45 6.51
CA SER A 23 -0.84 -2.11 7.04
C SER A 23 -1.19 -0.65 6.73
N ALA A 24 -2.48 -0.37 6.57
CA ALA A 24 -3.00 0.99 6.62
C ALA A 24 -4.33 1.01 7.37
N ILE A 25 -4.60 2.11 8.06
CA ILE A 25 -5.91 2.39 8.63
C ILE A 25 -6.76 3.04 7.54
N VAL A 26 -7.95 2.50 7.29
CA VAL A 26 -8.93 3.05 6.34
C VAL A 26 -10.25 3.19 7.08
N ASP A 27 -10.71 4.41 7.32
CA ASP A 27 -11.94 4.71 8.08
C ASP A 27 -12.03 3.93 9.41
N ASP A 28 -10.97 4.01 10.22
CA ASP A 28 -10.79 3.32 11.51
C ASP A 28 -10.57 1.79 11.46
N ASP A 29 -10.69 1.17 10.29
CA ASP A 29 -10.36 -0.25 10.09
C ASP A 29 -8.90 -0.45 9.70
N THR A 30 -8.18 -1.32 10.42
CA THR A 30 -6.82 -1.72 10.03
C THR A 30 -6.88 -2.78 8.94
N LEU A 31 -6.39 -2.45 7.75
CA LEU A 31 -6.34 -3.34 6.59
C LEU A 31 -4.89 -3.67 6.24
N LYS A 32 -4.66 -4.94 5.84
CA LYS A 32 -3.37 -5.37 5.33
C LYS A 32 -3.35 -5.30 3.81
N PHE A 33 -2.33 -4.66 3.28
CA PHE A 33 -2.07 -4.52 1.86
C PHE A 33 -0.81 -5.26 1.47
N ASN A 34 -0.74 -5.65 0.20
CA ASN A 34 0.45 -6.20 -0.40
C ASN A 34 0.64 -5.66 -1.82
N LEU A 35 1.86 -5.21 -2.10
CA LEU A 35 2.28 -4.70 -3.40
C LEU A 35 3.49 -5.50 -3.87
N SER A 36 3.55 -5.84 -5.16
CA SER A 36 4.67 -6.61 -5.70
C SER A 36 5.94 -5.76 -5.65
N ILE A 37 7.09 -6.35 -5.32
CA ILE A 37 8.38 -5.62 -5.30
C ILE A 37 8.67 -4.97 -6.67
N ALA A 38 8.25 -5.61 -7.76
CA ALA A 38 8.39 -5.05 -9.11
C ALA A 38 7.54 -3.80 -9.33
N ASP A 39 6.38 -3.68 -8.68
CA ASP A 39 5.49 -2.54 -8.84
C ASP A 39 6.08 -1.27 -8.20
N PHE A 40 6.89 -1.42 -7.15
CA PHE A 40 7.63 -0.30 -6.55
C PHE A 40 8.55 0.43 -7.55
N GLN A 41 9.07 -0.29 -8.57
CA GLN A 41 9.89 0.33 -9.61
C GLN A 41 9.08 1.30 -10.47
N GLN A 42 7.79 1.06 -10.67
CA GLN A 42 6.90 1.97 -11.41
C GLN A 42 6.68 3.30 -10.66
N PHE A 43 6.87 3.28 -9.35
CA PHE A 43 6.83 4.46 -8.49
C PHE A 43 8.23 5.06 -8.23
N GLY A 44 9.25 4.62 -8.96
CA GLY A 44 10.61 5.15 -8.87
C GLY A 44 11.47 4.54 -7.75
N VAL A 45 11.04 3.45 -7.13
CA VAL A 45 11.80 2.75 -6.09
C VAL A 45 12.46 1.50 -6.66
N GLU A 46 13.77 1.58 -6.94
CA GLU A 46 14.50 0.53 -7.67
C GLU A 46 14.81 -0.71 -6.84
N ASN A 47 14.97 -0.58 -5.51
CA ASN A 47 15.38 -1.68 -4.63
C ASN A 47 14.51 -1.80 -3.37
N ALA A 48 13.20 -1.96 -3.57
CA ALA A 48 12.25 -1.91 -2.47
C ALA A 48 12.45 -3.01 -1.40
N LYS A 49 13.07 -4.13 -1.80
CA LYS A 49 13.38 -5.25 -0.90
C LYS A 49 14.45 -4.90 0.15
N ALA A 50 15.40 -4.03 -0.20
CA ALA A 50 16.50 -3.68 0.70
C ALA A 50 16.05 -2.79 1.86
N ASP A 51 15.03 -1.97 1.63
CA ASP A 51 14.42 -1.09 2.63
C ASP A 51 12.90 -1.03 2.43
N PRO A 52 12.15 -2.04 2.90
CA PRO A 52 10.69 -2.09 2.68
C PRO A 52 9.96 -0.93 3.35
N VAL A 53 10.43 -0.48 4.53
CA VAL A 53 9.85 0.63 5.29
C VAL A 53 10.05 1.94 4.52
N GLY A 54 11.28 2.28 4.17
CA GLY A 54 11.58 3.49 3.41
C GLY A 54 10.92 3.48 2.03
N SER A 55 10.75 2.29 1.43
CA SER A 55 10.08 2.14 0.14
C SER A 55 8.59 2.42 0.20
N VAL A 56 7.88 1.87 1.20
CA VAL A 56 6.46 2.16 1.42
C VAL A 56 6.28 3.63 1.79
N ALA A 57 7.15 4.18 2.63
CA ALA A 57 7.13 5.60 2.98
C ALA A 57 7.35 6.53 1.77
N ALA A 58 8.26 6.17 0.86
CA ALA A 58 8.55 6.96 -0.34
C ALA A 58 7.37 7.05 -1.31
N ILE A 59 6.50 6.02 -1.33
CA ILE A 59 5.35 5.95 -2.25
C ILE A 59 4.01 6.10 -1.54
N SER A 60 4.01 6.47 -0.26
CA SER A 60 2.82 6.54 0.60
C SER A 60 1.70 7.36 -0.04
N ARG A 61 2.03 8.52 -0.62
CA ARG A 61 1.03 9.35 -1.30
C ARG A 61 0.37 8.65 -2.49
N ASN A 62 1.15 7.93 -3.30
CA ASN A 62 0.61 7.14 -4.41
C ASN A 62 -0.26 5.99 -3.91
N LEU A 63 0.13 5.36 -2.80
CA LEU A 63 -0.63 4.29 -2.16
C LEU A 63 -1.95 4.79 -1.58
N GLU A 64 -1.97 5.97 -0.95
CA GLU A 64 -3.20 6.63 -0.48
C GLU A 64 -4.18 6.80 -1.63
N ASP A 65 -3.74 7.35 -2.78
CA ASP A 65 -4.59 7.55 -3.94
C ASP A 65 -5.13 6.22 -4.50
N LEU A 66 -4.30 5.17 -4.56
CA LEU A 66 -4.72 3.84 -5.00
C LEU A 66 -5.74 3.19 -4.05
N ILE A 67 -5.51 3.27 -2.74
CA ILE A 67 -6.43 2.78 -1.72
C ILE A 67 -7.75 3.55 -1.79
N GLN A 68 -7.69 4.87 -1.96
CA GLN A 68 -8.86 5.74 -2.10
C GLN A 68 -9.70 5.39 -3.34
N ILE A 69 -9.06 5.02 -4.45
CA ILE A 69 -9.78 4.53 -5.65
C ILE A 69 -10.47 3.19 -5.36
N LYS A 70 -9.78 2.24 -4.70
CA LYS A 70 -10.36 0.92 -4.36
C LYS A 70 -11.47 1.02 -3.31
N ALA A 71 -11.33 1.91 -2.32
CA ALA A 71 -12.35 2.21 -1.32
C ALA A 71 -13.64 2.69 -1.99
N ARG A 72 -13.54 3.67 -2.89
CA ARG A 72 -14.68 4.19 -3.65
C ARG A 72 -15.38 3.15 -4.51
N LYS A 73 -14.65 2.13 -4.97
CA LYS A 73 -15.20 1.00 -5.74
C LYS A 73 -15.73 -0.13 -4.85
N ASN A 74 -15.65 0.00 -3.53
CA ASN A 74 -16.01 -1.02 -2.55
C ASN A 74 -15.26 -2.35 -2.75
N GLU A 75 -13.99 -2.27 -3.19
CA GLU A 75 -13.12 -3.41 -3.52
C GLU A 75 -12.11 -3.75 -2.41
N LEU A 76 -12.21 -3.11 -1.24
CA LEU A 76 -11.30 -3.35 -0.13
C LEU A 76 -11.68 -4.63 0.63
N LEU A 77 -10.76 -5.58 0.63
CA LEU A 77 -10.80 -6.80 1.44
C LEU A 77 -9.67 -6.76 2.51
N PRO A 78 -9.76 -7.56 3.59
CA PRO A 78 -8.75 -7.60 4.66
C PRO A 78 -7.30 -7.85 4.20
N THR A 79 -7.12 -8.45 3.02
CA THR A 79 -5.82 -8.64 2.36
C THR A 79 -5.90 -8.15 0.91
N THR A 80 -5.92 -6.83 0.73
CA THR A 80 -6.08 -6.24 -0.60
C THR A 80 -4.75 -6.20 -1.35
N LYS A 81 -4.73 -6.81 -2.54
CA LYS A 81 -3.65 -6.62 -3.50
C LYS A 81 -3.77 -5.24 -4.12
N LEU A 82 -2.76 -4.41 -3.88
CA LEU A 82 -2.59 -3.18 -4.62
C LEU A 82 -1.81 -3.56 -5.88
N ALA A 83 -2.46 -3.39 -7.02
CA ALA A 83 -1.79 -3.42 -8.31
C ALA A 83 -1.87 -1.99 -8.85
N PRO A 84 -0.79 -1.47 -9.48
CA PRO A 84 -0.86 -0.25 -10.26
C PRO A 84 -2.00 -0.34 -11.28
N LEU A 85 -2.68 0.78 -11.54
CA LEU A 85 -3.73 0.88 -12.57
C LEU A 85 -3.13 0.80 -13.98
#